data_AF-A0A3A5VHV0-F1
#
_entry.id   AF-A0A3A5VHV0-F1
#
_cell.length_a   1.000
_cell.length_b   1.000
_cell.length_c   1.000
_cell.angle_alpha   90.00
_cell.angle_beta   90.00
_cell.angle_gamma   90.00
#
_symmetry.space_group_name_H-M   'P 1'
#
loop_
_entity.id
_entity.type
_entity.pdbx_description
1 polymer ?
#
loop_
_entity_poly.entity_id
_entity_poly.type
_entity_poly.pdbx_seq_one_letter_code
_entity_poly.pdbx_strand_id
1 'polypeptide(L)'
;MAGTAERMASNQKQVAISEFFEKNKHFLGFDSLTRSLITAVKEAVDNSLDACEEARILPEIKIQITKLDGKKDIIELKSEDNGPGIPKKSIEKVFGQLLFGSRFHAIRQSRGQQGIGITGVVMYCQLTTGRKTHVRSKIATETSAAIVDIGLDTRKNKATKSGEGRELWELPDGTLKEHGLEITAQMKAKYQRGRQSVYQYLRMTSIVNPHADITFIDPDGETYHWPRVTERLPRKVESIKPHPHGIHLGTLQRMCVESTDSRMTVFLRNNFSGVSSRAAKELLAAAEIEEKAKPKLLKPDHYRALLEAFQGERMLNEKPVKLLNPPTNCLSPIEELLIKKGLSKTIDSRYV
;
A
#
# COMPACT_ATOMS: atom_id res chain seq x y z
N MET A 1 -43.55 -5.17 21.22
CA MET A 1 -42.47 -5.32 20.21
C MET A 1 -41.74 -4.02 19.89
N ALA A 2 -42.40 -2.85 19.87
CA ALA A 2 -41.75 -1.54 19.65
C ALA A 2 -40.63 -1.22 20.68
N GLY A 3 -40.87 -1.41 21.98
CA GLY A 3 -39.86 -1.16 23.02
C GLY A 3 -38.66 -2.14 23.01
N THR A 4 -38.81 -3.33 22.42
CA THR A 4 -37.70 -4.27 22.19
C THR A 4 -36.86 -3.81 21.00
N ALA A 5 -37.51 -3.34 19.92
CA ALA A 5 -36.82 -2.79 18.76
C ALA A 5 -36.05 -1.50 19.11
N GLU A 6 -36.62 -0.60 19.93
CA GLU A 6 -35.94 0.62 20.41
C GLU A 6 -34.77 0.31 21.35
N ARG A 7 -34.91 -0.68 22.25
CA ARG A 7 -33.78 -1.17 23.08
C ARG A 7 -32.70 -1.88 22.26
N MET A 8 -33.08 -2.59 21.20
CA MET A 8 -32.12 -3.22 20.28
C MET A 8 -31.41 -2.17 19.42
N ALA A 9 -32.12 -1.13 18.98
CA ALA A 9 -31.56 -0.01 18.23
C ALA A 9 -30.60 0.84 19.08
N SER A 10 -30.92 1.11 20.35
CA SER A 10 -30.04 1.88 21.26
C SER A 10 -28.76 1.14 21.65
N ASN A 11 -28.74 -0.19 21.51
CA ASN A 11 -27.54 -1.02 21.71
C ASN A 11 -26.65 -1.11 20.46
N GLN A 12 -27.07 -0.57 19.31
CA GLN A 12 -26.24 -0.54 18.11
C GLN A 12 -25.15 0.52 18.27
N LYS A 13 -23.90 0.08 18.43
CA LYS A 13 -22.72 0.96 18.47
C LYS A 13 -21.97 0.89 17.15
N GLN A 14 -21.72 2.04 16.54
CA GLN A 14 -20.83 2.14 15.39
C GLN A 14 -19.39 1.86 15.85
N VAL A 15 -18.78 0.82 15.27
CA VAL A 15 -17.41 0.41 15.59
C VAL A 15 -16.46 1.11 14.62
N ALA A 16 -15.40 1.73 15.14
CA ALA A 16 -14.36 2.33 14.31
C ALA A 16 -13.61 1.24 13.53
N ILE A 17 -13.12 1.57 12.33
CA ILE A 17 -12.38 0.62 11.48
C ILE A 17 -11.17 0.03 12.21
N SER A 18 -10.48 0.86 13.00
CA SER A 18 -9.39 0.42 13.86
C SER A 18 -9.81 -0.55 14.95
N GLU A 19 -10.98 -0.39 15.56
CA GLU A 19 -11.52 -1.35 16.54
C GLU A 19 -11.94 -2.67 15.86
N PHE A 20 -12.41 -2.61 14.61
CA PHE A 20 -12.66 -3.82 13.81
C PHE A 20 -11.38 -4.62 13.59
N PHE A 21 -10.28 -3.97 13.21
CA PHE A 21 -9.00 -4.64 12.99
C PHE A 21 -8.31 -5.08 14.29
N GLU A 22 -8.52 -4.36 15.39
CA GLU A 22 -8.08 -4.77 16.73
C GLU A 22 -8.70 -6.13 17.12
N LYS A 23 -10.01 -6.29 16.90
CA LYS A 23 -10.72 -7.56 17.14
C LYS A 23 -10.38 -8.63 16.11
N ASN A 24 -10.09 -8.23 14.87
CA ASN A 24 -9.87 -9.13 13.74
C ASN A 24 -8.47 -8.99 13.11
N LYS A 25 -7.44 -9.10 13.95
CA LYS A 25 -6.02 -9.01 13.55
C LYS A 25 -5.58 -9.96 12.42
N HIS A 26 -6.29 -11.07 12.23
CA HIS A 26 -6.04 -12.02 11.15
C HIS A 26 -6.29 -11.41 9.75
N PHE A 27 -7.20 -10.45 9.59
CA PHE A 27 -7.41 -9.75 8.32
C PHE A 27 -6.22 -8.88 7.91
N LEU A 28 -5.39 -8.47 8.88
CA LEU A 28 -4.15 -7.74 8.62
C LEU A 28 -2.94 -8.67 8.45
N GLY A 29 -3.13 -9.99 8.48
CA GLY A 29 -2.04 -10.96 8.39
C GLY A 29 -1.28 -11.23 9.69
N PHE A 30 -1.81 -10.78 10.84
CA PHE A 30 -1.26 -11.02 12.18
C PHE A 30 -1.99 -12.18 12.89
N ASP A 31 -1.96 -13.35 12.25
CA ASP A 31 -2.66 -14.55 12.72
C ASP A 31 -1.79 -15.39 13.69
N SER A 32 -0.54 -15.69 13.28
CA SER A 32 0.44 -16.42 14.08
C SER A 32 1.69 -15.59 14.36
N LEU A 33 2.39 -15.88 15.48
CA LEU A 33 3.59 -15.14 15.89
C LEU A 33 4.66 -15.07 14.79
N THR A 34 4.78 -16.13 13.99
CA THR A 34 5.77 -16.15 12.90
C THR A 34 5.30 -15.40 11.68
N ARG A 35 4.02 -15.54 11.30
CA ARG A 35 3.44 -14.78 10.19
C ARG A 35 3.47 -13.28 10.50
N SER A 36 3.19 -12.88 11.74
CA SER A 36 3.27 -11.49 12.20
C SER A 36 4.62 -10.84 11.91
N LEU A 37 5.73 -11.55 12.17
CA LEU A 37 7.07 -11.02 11.89
C LEU A 37 7.29 -10.82 10.39
N ILE A 38 6.92 -11.81 9.58
CA ILE A 38 7.06 -11.75 8.11
C ILE A 38 6.20 -10.63 7.54
N THR A 39 4.95 -10.50 8.01
CA THR A 39 4.05 -9.41 7.61
C THR A 39 4.69 -8.06 7.96
N ALA A 40 5.21 -7.87 9.17
CA ALA A 40 5.84 -6.61 9.55
C ALA A 40 7.07 -6.27 8.70
N VAL A 41 7.95 -7.24 8.45
CA VAL A 41 9.12 -7.04 7.58
C VAL A 41 8.69 -6.76 6.16
N LYS A 42 7.69 -7.48 5.64
CA LYS A 42 7.14 -7.27 4.29
C LYS A 42 6.62 -5.84 4.13
N GLU A 43 5.76 -5.39 5.05
CA GLU A 43 5.17 -4.05 4.97
C GLU A 43 6.21 -2.94 5.16
N ALA A 44 7.27 -3.17 5.94
CA ALA A 44 8.38 -2.21 6.04
C ALA A 44 9.17 -2.13 4.72
N VAL A 45 9.61 -3.27 4.20
CA VAL A 45 10.41 -3.35 2.96
C VAL A 45 9.62 -2.84 1.74
N ASP A 46 8.35 -3.21 1.60
CA ASP A 46 7.50 -2.77 0.49
C ASP A 46 7.33 -1.24 0.49
N ASN A 47 7.18 -0.63 1.67
CA ASN A 47 7.06 0.82 1.78
C ASN A 47 8.39 1.54 1.51
N SER A 48 9.51 1.01 1.97
CA SER A 48 10.84 1.55 1.68
C SER A 48 11.16 1.47 0.18
N LEU A 49 10.87 0.35 -0.48
CA LEU A 49 11.04 0.18 -1.93
C LEU A 49 10.16 1.17 -2.71
N ASP A 50 8.87 1.24 -2.39
CA ASP A 50 7.95 2.16 -3.05
C ASP A 50 8.39 3.64 -2.87
N ALA A 51 8.85 4.02 -1.68
CA ALA A 51 9.31 5.38 -1.40
C ALA A 51 10.59 5.74 -2.18
N CYS A 52 11.55 4.82 -2.26
CA CYS A 52 12.78 5.01 -3.04
C CYS A 52 12.47 5.11 -4.54
N GLU A 53 11.63 4.20 -5.06
CA GLU A 53 11.26 4.19 -6.47
C GLU A 53 10.47 5.43 -6.90
N GLU A 54 9.56 5.92 -6.04
CA GLU A 54 8.83 7.17 -6.29
C GLU A 54 9.76 8.39 -6.31
N ALA A 55 10.76 8.43 -5.43
CA ALA A 55 11.77 9.48 -5.35
C ALA A 55 12.92 9.31 -6.36
N ARG A 56 12.94 8.21 -7.12
CA ARG A 56 14.02 7.85 -8.07
C ARG A 56 15.39 7.70 -7.40
N ILE A 57 15.39 7.18 -6.17
CA ILE A 57 16.59 6.85 -5.39
C ILE A 57 16.82 5.34 -5.48
N LEU A 58 18.08 4.90 -5.60
CA LEU A 58 18.41 3.48 -5.55
C LEU A 58 18.22 2.95 -4.11
N PRO A 59 17.35 1.95 -3.89
CA PRO A 59 17.02 1.52 -2.55
C PRO A 59 18.21 0.87 -1.83
N GLU A 60 18.43 1.29 -0.59
CA GLU A 60 19.30 0.66 0.40
C GLU A 60 18.46 0.42 1.63
N ILE A 61 18.24 -0.85 1.95
CA ILE A 61 17.35 -1.26 3.02
C ILE A 61 18.12 -2.13 3.99
N LYS A 62 18.12 -1.73 5.25
CA LYS A 62 18.72 -2.48 6.35
C LYS A 62 17.63 -2.94 7.30
N ILE A 63 17.48 -4.26 7.42
CA ILE A 63 16.56 -4.91 8.34
C ILE A 63 17.36 -5.57 9.45
N GLN A 64 17.10 -5.21 10.69
CA GLN A 64 17.70 -5.84 11.86
C GLN A 64 16.60 -6.37 12.76
N ILE A 65 16.77 -7.60 13.24
CA ILE A 65 15.83 -8.23 14.15
C ILE A 65 16.58 -8.62 15.42
N THR A 66 16.15 -8.12 16.57
CA THR A 66 16.79 -8.39 17.86
C THR A 66 15.80 -9.11 18.79
N LYS A 67 16.22 -10.20 19.43
CA LYS A 67 15.43 -10.87 20.49
C LYS A 67 15.61 -10.08 21.80
N LEU A 68 14.55 -9.43 22.28
CA LEU A 68 14.57 -8.69 23.55
C LEU A 68 14.25 -9.58 24.74
N ASP A 69 13.18 -10.39 24.64
CA ASP A 69 12.79 -11.35 25.68
C ASP A 69 12.36 -12.67 25.03
N GLY A 70 13.25 -13.66 25.10
CA GLY A 70 13.01 -14.99 24.53
C GLY A 70 11.94 -15.82 25.25
N LYS A 71 11.58 -15.49 26.51
CA LYS A 71 10.51 -16.19 27.24
C LYS A 71 9.13 -15.66 26.87
N LYS A 72 9.05 -14.39 26.50
CA LYS A 72 7.80 -13.72 26.11
C LYS A 72 7.63 -13.62 24.58
N ASP A 73 8.57 -14.15 23.81
CA ASP A 73 8.65 -14.01 22.35
C ASP A 73 8.58 -12.53 21.92
N ILE A 74 9.28 -11.64 22.62
CA ILE A 74 9.34 -10.21 22.26
C ILE A 74 10.58 -9.97 21.40
N ILE A 75 10.31 -9.42 20.21
CA ILE A 75 11.32 -9.09 19.21
C ILE A 75 11.23 -7.61 18.89
N GLU A 76 12.39 -7.00 18.67
CA GLU A 76 12.53 -5.67 18.08
C GLU A 76 12.85 -5.81 16.59
N LEU A 77 11.98 -5.25 15.75
CA LEU A 77 12.23 -5.07 14.32
C LEU A 77 12.69 -3.64 14.10
N LYS A 78 13.89 -3.50 13.54
CA LYS A 78 14.45 -2.24 13.10
C LYS A 78 14.57 -2.27 11.57
N SER A 79 13.91 -1.34 10.90
CA SER A 79 13.95 -1.19 9.44
C SER A 79 14.44 0.20 9.11
N GLU A 80 15.55 0.30 8.39
CA GLU A 80 16.16 1.54 7.96
C GLU A 80 16.25 1.57 6.44
N ASP A 81 15.91 2.72 5.85
CA ASP A 81 16.05 2.97 4.41
C ASP A 81 16.78 4.28 4.11
N ASN A 82 17.15 4.43 2.84
CA ASN A 82 17.68 5.66 2.25
C ASN A 82 16.63 6.40 1.40
N GLY A 83 15.35 6.27 1.72
CA GLY A 83 14.29 6.97 1.00
C GLY A 83 14.33 8.50 1.21
N PRO A 84 13.36 9.25 0.66
CA PRO A 84 13.29 10.71 0.79
C PRO A 84 13.00 11.20 2.22
N GLY A 85 12.68 10.30 3.14
CA GLY A 85 12.14 10.62 4.45
C GLY A 85 10.68 11.09 4.40
N ILE A 86 10.10 11.30 5.57
CA ILE A 86 8.73 11.77 5.76
C ILE A 86 8.74 13.05 6.61
N PRO A 87 8.06 14.14 6.18
CA PRO A 87 7.93 15.35 6.99
C PRO A 87 7.26 15.07 8.31
N LYS A 88 7.74 15.68 9.41
CA LYS A 88 7.22 15.46 10.77
C LYS A 88 5.70 15.55 10.87
N LYS A 89 5.08 16.53 10.19
CA LYS A 89 3.62 16.73 10.17
C LYS A 89 2.85 15.58 9.48
N SER A 90 3.51 14.86 8.57
CA SER A 90 2.92 13.77 7.79
C SER A 90 3.14 12.40 8.44
N ILE A 91 4.18 12.24 9.28
CA ILE A 91 4.46 10.98 9.99
C ILE A 91 3.22 10.50 10.76
N GLU A 92 2.54 11.43 11.43
CA GLU A 92 1.32 11.15 12.19
C GLU A 92 0.25 10.46 11.34
N LYS A 93 0.00 10.98 10.14
CA LYS A 93 -1.05 10.46 9.26
C LYS A 93 -0.64 9.15 8.60
N VAL A 94 0.63 8.99 8.25
CA VAL A 94 1.14 7.78 7.60
C VAL A 94 1.14 6.59 8.56
N PHE A 95 1.53 6.78 9.82
CA PHE A 95 1.69 5.69 10.79
C PHE A 95 0.53 5.53 11.76
N GLY A 96 -0.28 6.56 11.97
CA GLY A 96 -1.32 6.59 13.01
C GLY A 96 -2.74 6.79 12.50
N GLN A 97 -2.97 6.66 11.20
CA GLN A 97 -4.32 6.66 10.62
C GLN A 97 -4.48 5.45 9.68
N LEU A 98 -5.43 4.58 9.98
CA LEU A 98 -5.78 3.49 9.07
C LEU A 98 -6.52 4.05 7.86
N LEU A 99 -6.25 3.44 6.71
CA LEU A 99 -6.79 3.83 5.41
C LEU A 99 -6.37 5.23 4.94
N PHE A 100 -5.20 5.69 5.39
CA PHE A 100 -4.60 6.92 4.92
C PHE A 100 -3.48 6.61 3.92
N GLY A 101 -3.52 7.23 2.74
CA GLY A 101 -2.47 7.07 1.75
C GLY A 101 -2.81 7.68 0.40
N SER A 102 -1.77 8.08 -0.34
CA SER A 102 -1.88 8.56 -1.73
C SER A 102 -2.28 7.46 -2.72
N ARG A 103 -2.18 6.18 -2.32
CA ARG A 103 -2.36 5.00 -3.17
C ARG A 103 -3.83 4.56 -3.34
N PHE A 104 -4.77 5.11 -2.58
CA PHE A 104 -6.18 4.71 -2.59
C PHE A 104 -6.98 5.17 -3.81
N HIS A 105 -6.66 6.35 -4.33
CA HIS A 105 -7.48 7.01 -5.34
C HIS A 105 -6.91 6.82 -6.75
N ALA A 106 -5.74 6.20 -6.86
CA ALA A 106 -5.00 6.02 -8.11
C ALA A 106 -4.97 4.53 -8.49
N ILE A 107 -5.48 4.19 -9.67
CA ILE A 107 -5.34 2.84 -10.23
C ILE A 107 -3.97 2.79 -10.91
N ARG A 108 -2.98 2.28 -10.18
CA ARG A 108 -1.62 2.01 -10.67
C ARG A 108 -1.09 0.75 -9.99
N GLN A 109 -0.13 0.08 -10.62
CA GLN A 109 0.56 -1.02 -9.96
C GLN A 109 1.43 -0.47 -8.81
N SER A 110 1.19 -0.94 -7.59
CA SER A 110 2.03 -0.69 -6.43
C SER A 110 2.08 -1.93 -5.54
N ARG A 111 3.10 -2.05 -4.67
CA ARG A 111 3.22 -3.18 -3.75
C ARG A 111 2.13 -3.15 -2.67
N GLY A 112 1.84 -1.95 -2.16
CA GLY A 112 0.73 -1.69 -1.24
C GLY A 112 -0.52 -1.16 -1.95
N GLN A 113 -1.70 -1.72 -1.64
CA GLN A 113 -2.98 -1.32 -2.25
C GLN A 113 -3.92 -0.59 -1.28
N GLN A 114 -3.97 -1.03 -0.02
CA GLN A 114 -5.04 -0.66 0.91
C GLN A 114 -4.60 0.25 2.05
N GLY A 115 -3.40 0.85 2.03
CA GLY A 115 -2.94 1.83 3.05
C GLY A 115 -3.15 1.42 4.52
N ILE A 116 -3.11 0.10 4.78
CA ILE A 116 -3.24 -0.51 6.12
C ILE A 116 -1.92 -1.11 6.61
N GLY A 117 -0.93 -1.26 5.74
CA GLY A 117 0.27 -2.06 5.99
C GLY A 117 1.03 -1.66 7.24
N ILE A 118 1.74 -0.53 7.18
CA ILE A 118 2.61 -0.10 8.28
C ILE A 118 1.82 0.32 9.53
N THR A 119 0.66 0.95 9.37
CA THR A 119 -0.25 1.28 10.48
C THR A 119 -0.75 0.02 11.20
N GLY A 120 -0.95 -1.08 10.47
CA GLY A 120 -1.27 -2.40 11.04
C GLY A 120 -0.15 -2.95 11.91
N VAL A 121 1.12 -2.73 11.52
CA VAL A 121 2.29 -3.07 12.34
C VAL A 121 2.30 -2.24 13.63
N VAL A 122 2.09 -0.92 13.54
CA VAL A 122 2.01 -0.03 14.72
C VAL A 122 0.91 -0.50 15.68
N MET A 123 -0.27 -0.83 15.15
CA MET A 123 -1.37 -1.37 15.95
C MET A 123 -1.01 -2.70 16.61
N TYR A 124 -0.39 -3.62 15.87
CA TYR A 124 0.01 -4.93 16.40
C TYR A 124 1.05 -4.80 17.52
N CYS A 125 2.04 -3.91 17.37
CA CYS A 125 3.01 -3.58 18.42
C CYS A 125 2.30 -3.11 19.69
N GLN A 126 1.41 -2.11 19.56
CA GLN A 126 0.68 -1.56 20.71
C GLN A 126 -0.20 -2.61 21.40
N LEU A 127 -0.85 -3.50 20.65
CA LEU A 127 -1.70 -4.56 21.21
C LEU A 127 -0.91 -5.68 21.90
N THR A 128 0.31 -5.96 21.45
CA THR A 128 1.09 -7.09 21.95
C THR A 128 2.09 -6.71 23.05
N THR A 129 2.77 -5.57 22.92
CA THR A 129 3.80 -5.13 23.87
C THR A 129 3.39 -3.87 24.64
N GLY A 130 2.33 -3.17 24.22
CA GLY A 130 1.95 -1.87 24.79
C GLY A 130 2.90 -0.73 24.42
N ARG A 131 3.94 -1.00 23.62
CA ARG A 131 4.93 -0.01 23.23
C ARG A 131 4.51 0.68 21.94
N LYS A 132 4.86 1.96 21.84
CA LYS A 132 4.74 2.74 20.61
C LYS A 132 5.87 2.40 19.65
N THR A 133 5.64 2.63 18.37
CA THR A 133 6.66 2.48 17.33
C THR A 133 7.49 3.75 17.27
N HIS A 134 8.80 3.60 17.38
CA HIS A 134 9.73 4.71 17.27
C HIS A 134 10.04 4.98 15.80
N VAL A 135 9.84 6.22 15.36
CA VAL A 135 10.08 6.63 13.98
C VAL A 135 11.12 7.75 13.98
N ARG A 136 12.19 7.53 13.23
CA ARG A 136 13.23 8.51 12.98
C ARG A 136 13.31 8.81 11.49
N SER A 137 13.09 10.05 11.10
CA SER A 137 12.94 10.46 9.70
C SER A 137 13.79 11.67 9.37
N LYS A 138 14.58 11.58 8.30
CA LYS A 138 15.45 12.66 7.83
C LYS A 138 15.12 13.00 6.38
N ILE A 139 14.86 14.29 6.14
CA ILE A 139 14.67 14.83 4.78
C ILE A 139 15.95 15.55 4.38
N ALA A 140 16.32 15.47 3.10
CA ALA A 140 17.51 16.11 2.55
C ALA A 140 17.59 17.63 2.83
N THR A 141 16.44 18.31 2.88
CA THR A 141 16.36 19.76 3.12
C THR A 141 16.52 20.17 4.58
N GLU A 142 16.37 19.24 5.53
CA GLU A 142 16.48 19.54 6.96
C GLU A 142 17.85 19.12 7.48
N THR A 143 18.45 19.84 8.44
CA THR A 143 19.75 19.46 9.02
C THR A 143 19.65 18.33 10.06
N SER A 144 18.55 18.28 10.81
CA SER A 144 18.28 17.29 11.86
C SER A 144 17.23 16.27 11.43
N ALA A 145 17.34 15.03 11.91
CA ALA A 145 16.28 14.02 11.80
C ALA A 145 15.16 14.30 12.80
N ALA A 146 13.91 14.16 12.38
CA ALA A 146 12.74 14.22 13.25
C ALA A 146 12.52 12.86 13.93
N ILE A 147 12.29 12.89 15.24
CA ILE A 147 11.98 11.71 16.04
C ILE A 147 10.57 11.83 16.58
N VAL A 148 9.82 10.73 16.52
CA VAL A 148 8.52 10.63 17.17
C VAL A 148 8.17 9.17 17.48
N ASP A 149 7.63 8.94 18.67
CA ASP A 149 6.99 7.67 19.01
C ASP A 149 5.50 7.74 18.65
N ILE A 150 5.06 6.85 17.77
CA ILE A 150 3.69 6.79 17.26
C ILE A 150 2.97 5.55 17.80
N GLY A 151 1.78 5.78 18.34
CA GLY A 151 0.76 4.76 18.57
C GLY A 151 -0.54 5.11 17.85
N LEU A 152 -1.57 4.28 18.04
CA LEU A 152 -2.89 4.42 17.41
C LEU A 152 -3.99 4.40 18.48
N ASP A 153 -4.82 5.43 18.52
CA ASP A 153 -6.10 5.40 19.24
C ASP A 153 -7.13 4.69 18.35
N THR A 154 -7.44 3.43 18.69
CA THR A 154 -8.34 2.59 17.89
C THR A 154 -9.80 3.01 17.95
N ARG A 155 -10.21 3.86 18.90
CA ARG A 155 -11.58 4.38 18.96
C ARG A 155 -11.75 5.59 18.04
N LYS A 156 -10.74 6.46 17.98
CA LYS A 156 -10.78 7.70 17.19
C LYS A 156 -10.15 7.56 15.80
N ASN A 157 -9.46 6.45 15.51
CA ASN A 157 -8.61 6.27 14.33
C ASN A 157 -7.65 7.45 14.13
N LYS A 158 -6.97 7.84 15.22
CA LYS A 158 -5.99 8.94 15.24
C LYS A 158 -4.71 8.49 15.90
N ALA A 159 -3.60 9.11 15.50
CA ALA A 159 -2.30 8.81 16.09
C ALA A 159 -2.22 9.31 17.54
N THR A 160 -1.45 8.59 18.36
CA THR A 160 -1.03 9.08 19.68
C THR A 160 0.48 9.27 19.67
N LYS A 161 0.95 10.50 19.88
CA LYS A 161 2.37 10.86 19.79
C LYS A 161 3.02 11.04 21.17
N SER A 162 4.29 10.70 21.27
CA SER A 162 5.17 10.99 22.41
C SER A 162 6.62 11.05 21.93
N GLY A 163 7.56 11.45 22.80
CA GLY A 163 8.98 11.41 22.48
C GLY A 163 9.36 12.29 21.28
N GLU A 164 8.65 13.40 21.08
CA GLU A 164 8.90 14.28 19.94
C GLU A 164 10.23 15.02 20.11
N GLY A 165 11.12 14.85 19.13
CA GLY A 165 12.44 15.46 19.17
C GLY A 165 13.03 15.70 17.79
N ARG A 166 14.24 16.25 17.80
CA ARG A 166 15.13 16.34 16.65
C ARG A 166 16.51 15.90 17.10
N GLU A 167 17.18 15.06 16.32
CA GLU A 167 18.57 14.67 16.57
C GLU A 167 19.41 14.75 15.31
N LEU A 168 20.72 14.85 15.47
CA LEU A 168 21.66 14.63 14.38
C LEU A 168 21.79 13.13 14.17
N TRP A 169 21.59 12.70 12.93
CA TRP A 169 21.71 11.29 12.58
C TRP A 169 23.08 11.05 11.96
N GLU A 170 24.00 10.60 12.79
CA GLU A 170 25.34 10.19 12.38
C GLU A 170 25.36 8.70 12.03
N LEU A 171 25.99 8.38 10.90
CA LEU A 171 26.30 7.01 10.50
C LEU A 171 27.52 6.51 11.27
N PRO A 172 27.76 5.17 11.33
CA PRO A 172 28.94 4.60 12.01
C PRO A 172 30.28 5.19 11.53
N ASP A 173 30.27 5.70 10.30
CA ASP A 173 31.40 6.26 9.56
C ASP A 173 31.70 7.72 9.96
N GLY A 174 30.89 8.32 10.84
CA GLY A 174 30.99 9.71 11.26
C GLY A 174 30.34 10.72 10.31
N THR A 175 29.79 10.27 9.18
CA THR A 175 29.05 11.12 8.22
C THR A 175 27.59 11.27 8.64
N LEU A 176 27.01 12.44 8.40
CA LEU A 176 25.58 12.67 8.63
C LEU A 176 24.73 12.00 7.54
N LYS A 177 23.66 11.32 7.95
CA LYS A 177 22.66 10.77 7.03
C LYS A 177 21.96 11.91 6.29
N GLU A 178 22.04 11.91 4.96
CA GLU A 178 21.43 12.96 4.13
C GLU A 178 19.89 12.87 4.15
N HIS A 179 19.35 11.68 3.90
CA HIS A 179 17.93 11.39 3.89
C HIS A 179 17.66 9.92 4.24
N GLY A 180 16.46 9.62 4.74
CA GLY A 180 16.04 8.26 5.05
C GLY A 180 14.98 8.18 6.13
N LEU A 181 14.52 6.96 6.37
CA LEU A 181 13.55 6.64 7.40
C LEU A 181 14.02 5.40 8.16
N GLU A 182 13.90 5.45 9.47
CA GLU A 182 14.09 4.32 10.37
C GLU A 182 12.83 4.11 11.21
N ILE A 183 12.40 2.86 11.27
CA ILE A 183 11.25 2.41 12.04
C ILE A 183 11.75 1.33 13.00
N THR A 184 11.58 1.58 14.30
CA THR A 184 11.89 0.61 15.35
C THR A 184 10.60 0.21 16.06
N ALA A 185 10.25 -1.07 15.95
CA ALA A 185 8.96 -1.61 16.36
C ALA A 185 9.16 -2.85 17.25
N GLN A 186 8.60 -2.82 18.46
CA GLN A 186 8.64 -3.95 19.39
C GLN A 186 7.31 -4.71 19.35
N MET A 187 7.36 -6.01 19.03
CA MET A 187 6.17 -6.83 18.89
C MET A 187 6.38 -8.22 19.48
N LYS A 188 5.27 -8.87 19.84
CA LYS A 188 5.31 -10.30 20.17
C LYS A 188 5.35 -11.10 18.88
N ALA A 189 6.48 -11.73 18.59
CA ALA A 189 6.70 -12.48 17.36
C ALA A 189 7.79 -13.53 17.53
N LYS A 190 7.76 -14.57 16.68
CA LYS A 190 8.73 -15.67 16.74
C LYS A 190 9.52 -15.76 15.44
N TYR A 191 10.83 -15.62 15.54
CA TYR A 191 11.74 -15.89 14.43
C TYR A 191 11.89 -17.40 14.21
N GLN A 192 11.72 -17.85 12.97
CA GLN A 192 11.93 -19.25 12.57
C GLN A 192 12.84 -19.31 11.34
N ARG A 193 13.71 -20.33 11.30
CA ARG A 193 14.52 -20.67 10.13
C ARG A 193 13.72 -21.62 9.22
N GLY A 194 13.96 -21.58 7.90
CA GLY A 194 13.31 -22.47 6.92
C GLY A 194 12.62 -21.75 5.75
N ARG A 195 11.70 -22.45 5.07
CA ARG A 195 11.04 -21.93 3.84
C ARG A 195 10.12 -20.72 4.09
N GLN A 196 9.52 -20.64 5.26
CA GLN A 196 8.66 -19.53 5.69
C GLN A 196 9.42 -18.61 6.67
N SER A 197 10.68 -18.31 6.38
CA SER A 197 11.52 -17.43 7.20
C SER A 197 11.59 -16.03 6.61
N VAL A 198 11.93 -15.06 7.47
CA VAL A 198 12.24 -13.69 7.04
C VAL A 198 13.41 -13.68 6.05
N TYR A 199 14.43 -14.50 6.31
CA TYR A 199 15.57 -14.67 5.41
C TYR A 199 15.12 -15.05 3.99
N GLN A 200 14.28 -16.08 3.86
CA GLN A 200 13.81 -16.52 2.55
C GLN A 200 12.96 -15.46 1.85
N TYR A 201 12.14 -14.72 2.60
CA TYR A 201 11.40 -13.57 2.07
C TYR A 201 12.36 -12.52 1.50
N LEU A 202 13.31 -12.02 2.29
CA LEU A 202 14.26 -10.99 1.85
C LEU A 202 15.13 -11.46 0.68
N ARG A 203 15.55 -12.73 0.69
CA ARG A 203 16.25 -13.36 -0.43
C ARG A 203 15.42 -13.31 -1.71
N MET A 204 14.16 -13.73 -1.68
CA MET A 204 13.27 -13.66 -2.84
C MET A 204 13.02 -12.22 -3.28
N THR A 205 12.83 -11.30 -2.34
CA THR A 205 12.67 -9.87 -2.63
C THR A 205 13.89 -9.30 -3.34
N SER A 206 15.11 -9.72 -2.97
CA SER A 206 16.36 -9.29 -3.62
C SER A 206 16.52 -9.80 -5.06
N ILE A 207 15.91 -10.94 -5.39
CA ILE A 207 15.89 -11.51 -6.75
C ILE A 207 14.94 -10.72 -7.64
N VAL A 208 13.74 -10.44 -7.11
CA VAL A 208 12.67 -9.74 -7.82
C VAL A 208 12.97 -8.24 -7.98
N ASN A 209 13.76 -7.66 -7.07
CA ASN A 209 14.17 -6.26 -7.07
C ASN A 209 15.70 -6.14 -7.19
N PRO A 210 16.27 -6.38 -8.38
CA PRO A 210 17.73 -6.42 -8.55
C PRO A 210 18.40 -5.05 -8.38
N HIS A 211 17.64 -3.95 -8.41
CA HIS A 211 18.12 -2.60 -8.13
C HIS A 211 18.24 -2.28 -6.63
N ALA A 212 17.66 -3.11 -5.77
CA ALA A 212 17.69 -2.90 -4.33
C ALA A 212 18.94 -3.55 -3.70
N ASP A 213 19.59 -2.81 -2.81
CA ASP A 213 20.57 -3.32 -1.87
C ASP A 213 19.87 -3.64 -0.55
N ILE A 214 19.97 -4.88 -0.09
CA ILE A 214 19.28 -5.34 1.13
C ILE A 214 20.31 -5.96 2.08
N THR A 215 20.40 -5.39 3.28
CA THR A 215 21.17 -5.94 4.40
C THR A 215 20.23 -6.47 5.46
N PHE A 216 20.44 -7.70 5.92
CA PHE A 216 19.66 -8.34 6.96
C PHE A 216 20.55 -8.80 8.10
N ILE A 217 20.25 -8.37 9.32
CA ILE A 217 20.90 -8.84 10.55
C ILE A 217 19.87 -9.68 11.30
N ASP A 218 20.16 -10.96 11.42
CA ASP A 218 19.28 -11.90 12.09
C ASP A 218 19.38 -11.80 13.63
N PRO A 219 18.44 -12.44 14.36
CA PRO A 219 18.46 -12.38 15.82
C PRO A 219 19.61 -13.11 16.50
N ASP A 220 20.36 -13.91 15.75
CA ASP A 220 21.52 -14.65 16.23
C ASP A 220 22.83 -13.88 15.93
N GLY A 221 22.73 -12.74 15.23
CA GLY A 221 23.83 -11.82 14.89
C GLY A 221 24.45 -12.06 13.51
N GLU A 222 23.93 -13.02 12.74
CA GLU A 222 24.41 -13.28 11.38
C GLU A 222 23.96 -12.16 10.43
N THR A 223 24.92 -11.60 9.70
CA THR A 223 24.67 -10.56 8.71
C THR A 223 24.64 -11.17 7.31
N TYR A 224 23.53 -10.93 6.61
CA TYR A 224 23.32 -11.33 5.23
C TYR A 224 23.22 -10.08 4.37
N HIS A 225 24.05 -10.00 3.34
CA HIS A 225 24.07 -8.86 2.42
C HIS A 225 23.76 -9.32 1.00
N TRP A 226 22.81 -8.65 0.37
CA TRP A 226 22.37 -8.89 -0.99
C TRP A 226 22.59 -7.63 -1.84
N PRO A 227 23.77 -7.46 -2.48
CA PRO A 227 24.10 -6.24 -3.21
C PRO A 227 23.28 -6.05 -4.49
N ARG A 228 22.98 -4.81 -4.87
CA ARG A 228 22.28 -4.54 -6.13
C ARG A 228 23.08 -5.01 -7.35
N VAL A 229 22.38 -5.45 -8.39
CA VAL A 229 22.97 -5.95 -9.67
C VAL A 229 22.75 -4.97 -10.82
N THR A 230 21.86 -3.99 -10.63
CA THR A 230 21.56 -2.96 -11.62
C THR A 230 21.37 -1.62 -10.92
N GLU A 231 21.80 -0.55 -11.58
CA GLU A 231 21.50 0.83 -11.17
C GLU A 231 20.31 1.40 -11.94
N ARG A 232 19.75 0.62 -12.87
CA ARG A 232 18.55 1.01 -13.62
C ARG A 232 17.30 0.72 -12.80
N LEU A 233 16.65 1.79 -12.35
CA LEU A 233 15.36 1.73 -11.68
C LEU A 233 14.23 1.30 -12.64
N PRO A 234 13.19 0.61 -12.13
CA PRO A 234 11.98 0.29 -12.89
C PRO A 234 11.34 1.53 -13.54
N ARG A 235 10.56 1.33 -14.60
CA ARG A 235 9.82 2.43 -15.23
C ARG A 235 8.77 3.00 -14.26
N LYS A 236 8.56 4.31 -14.31
CA LYS A 236 7.50 4.95 -13.53
C LYS A 236 6.15 4.47 -14.05
N VAL A 237 5.31 4.01 -13.13
CA VAL A 237 3.91 3.67 -13.44
C VAL A 237 3.06 4.93 -13.37
N GLU A 238 2.20 5.10 -14.36
CA GLU A 238 1.25 6.20 -14.39
C GLU A 238 -0.11 5.75 -13.83
N SER A 239 -0.79 6.66 -13.14
CA SER A 239 -2.16 6.41 -12.69
C SER A 239 -3.09 6.43 -13.90
N ILE A 240 -3.90 5.38 -14.03
CA ILE A 240 -4.91 5.29 -15.09
C ILE A 240 -6.31 5.45 -14.53
N LYS A 241 -7.23 5.78 -15.43
CA LYS A 241 -8.67 5.78 -15.16
C LYS A 241 -9.20 4.35 -15.18
N PRO A 242 -10.29 4.05 -14.47
CA PRO A 242 -10.90 2.73 -14.52
C PRO A 242 -11.39 2.41 -15.93
N HIS A 243 -11.30 1.14 -16.31
CA HIS A 243 -11.84 0.65 -17.58
C HIS A 243 -13.33 0.27 -17.40
N PRO A 244 -14.23 0.62 -18.33
CA PRO A 244 -15.67 0.36 -18.19
C PRO A 244 -16.04 -1.10 -17.89
N HIS A 245 -15.40 -2.08 -18.53
CA HIS A 245 -15.65 -3.52 -18.28
C HIS A 245 -15.45 -3.96 -16.82
N GLY A 246 -14.57 -3.29 -16.06
CA GLY A 246 -14.24 -3.68 -14.69
C GLY A 246 -15.01 -2.94 -13.60
N ILE A 247 -15.95 -2.07 -13.98
CA ILE A 247 -16.69 -1.26 -13.00
C ILE A 247 -17.91 -2.05 -12.48
N HIS A 248 -18.17 -1.92 -11.18
CA HIS A 248 -19.40 -2.41 -10.55
C HIS A 248 -20.44 -1.29 -10.38
N LEU A 249 -21.71 -1.67 -10.28
CA LEU A 249 -22.84 -0.75 -10.15
C LEU A 249 -22.64 0.32 -9.06
N GLY A 250 -22.21 -0.08 -7.86
CA GLY A 250 -21.99 0.86 -6.75
C GLY A 250 -20.87 1.87 -7.02
N THR A 251 -19.83 1.46 -7.76
CA THR A 251 -18.74 2.37 -8.13
C THR A 251 -19.21 3.36 -9.20
N LEU A 252 -19.96 2.89 -10.20
CA LEU A 252 -20.56 3.74 -11.23
C LEU A 252 -21.51 4.78 -10.62
N GLN A 253 -22.38 4.35 -9.70
CA GLN A 253 -23.30 5.25 -8.99
C GLN A 253 -22.54 6.35 -8.24
N ARG A 254 -21.52 5.98 -7.46
CA ARG A 254 -20.69 6.95 -6.73
C ARG A 254 -20.01 7.93 -7.69
N MET A 255 -19.42 7.44 -8.78
CA MET A 255 -18.78 8.30 -9.79
C MET A 255 -19.77 9.28 -10.42
N CYS A 256 -21.00 8.86 -10.71
CA CYS A 256 -22.04 9.73 -11.27
C CYS A 256 -22.52 10.80 -10.28
N VAL A 257 -22.64 10.46 -8.99
CA VAL A 257 -23.04 11.40 -7.92
C VAL A 257 -21.95 12.44 -7.64
N GLU A 258 -20.69 12.00 -7.60
CA GLU A 258 -19.52 12.85 -7.34
C GLU A 258 -19.10 13.69 -8.55
N SER A 259 -19.46 13.27 -9.77
CA SER A 259 -19.09 13.98 -11.00
C SER A 259 -19.61 15.40 -11.05
N THR A 260 -18.76 16.32 -11.53
CA THR A 260 -19.11 17.72 -11.82
C THR A 260 -19.49 17.96 -13.27
N ASP A 261 -19.45 16.91 -14.12
CA ASP A 261 -19.68 17.02 -15.55
C ASP A 261 -21.15 17.33 -15.87
N SER A 262 -21.38 18.22 -16.85
CA SER A 262 -22.72 18.64 -17.25
C SER A 262 -23.39 17.70 -18.26
N ARG A 263 -22.62 16.82 -18.92
CA ARG A 263 -23.08 15.90 -19.97
C ARG A 263 -22.49 14.52 -19.80
N MET A 264 -23.29 13.50 -20.06
CA MET A 264 -22.89 12.10 -19.93
C MET A 264 -21.77 11.71 -20.90
N THR A 265 -21.78 12.24 -22.11
CA THR A 265 -20.71 12.02 -23.10
C THR A 265 -19.35 12.50 -22.61
N VAL A 266 -19.33 13.62 -21.89
CA VAL A 266 -18.11 14.19 -21.27
C VAL A 266 -17.69 13.35 -20.07
N PHE A 267 -18.64 12.96 -19.23
CA PHE A 267 -18.40 12.08 -18.08
C PHE A 267 -17.72 10.77 -18.50
N LEU A 268 -18.26 10.07 -19.51
CA LEU A 268 -17.72 8.80 -19.98
C LEU A 268 -16.31 8.94 -20.54
N ARG A 269 -16.02 10.02 -21.28
CA ARG A 269 -14.68 10.28 -21.82
C ARG A 269 -13.67 10.69 -20.74
N ASN A 270 -14.10 11.49 -19.76
CA ASN A 270 -13.21 12.06 -18.76
C ASN A 270 -12.92 11.11 -17.61
N ASN A 271 -13.84 10.21 -17.25
CA ASN A 271 -13.70 9.38 -16.06
C ASN A 271 -13.28 7.94 -16.36
N PHE A 272 -13.34 7.51 -17.62
CA PHE A 272 -12.99 6.14 -18.02
C PHE A 272 -11.82 6.10 -18.99
N SER A 273 -11.06 5.01 -18.92
CA SER A 273 -10.02 4.70 -19.89
C SER A 273 -10.60 3.95 -21.09
N GLY A 274 -10.06 4.19 -22.28
CA GLY A 274 -10.45 3.46 -23.49
C GLY A 274 -11.79 3.87 -24.12
N VAL A 275 -12.43 4.94 -23.62
CA VAL A 275 -13.70 5.45 -24.16
C VAL A 275 -13.46 6.61 -25.11
N SER A 276 -13.68 6.38 -26.40
CA SER A 276 -13.68 7.43 -27.42
C SER A 276 -15.02 8.19 -27.44
N SER A 277 -15.06 9.38 -28.04
CA SER A 277 -16.33 10.12 -28.20
C SER A 277 -17.37 9.35 -29.00
N ARG A 278 -16.94 8.50 -29.94
CA ARG A 278 -17.84 7.60 -30.69
C ARG A 278 -18.38 6.50 -29.77
N ALA A 279 -17.49 5.82 -29.05
CA ALA A 279 -17.88 4.76 -28.12
C ALA A 279 -18.81 5.28 -27.01
N ALA A 280 -18.57 6.49 -26.49
CA ALA A 280 -19.45 7.12 -25.50
C ALA A 280 -20.88 7.31 -26.03
N LYS A 281 -21.04 7.72 -27.30
CA LYS A 281 -22.37 7.87 -27.91
C LYS A 281 -23.04 6.53 -28.16
N GLU A 282 -22.28 5.55 -28.65
CA GLU A 282 -22.77 4.19 -28.90
C GLU A 282 -23.23 3.52 -27.59
N LEU A 283 -22.47 3.71 -26.49
CA LEU A 283 -22.82 3.23 -25.15
C LEU A 283 -24.12 3.86 -24.64
N LEU A 284 -24.29 5.16 -24.85
CA LEU A 284 -25.50 5.87 -24.41
C LEU A 284 -26.73 5.50 -25.22
N ALA A 285 -26.55 5.28 -26.53
CA ALA A 285 -27.61 4.76 -27.38
C ALA A 285 -28.02 3.34 -26.95
N ALA A 286 -27.07 2.45 -26.66
CA ALA A 286 -27.35 1.09 -26.16
C ALA A 286 -28.03 1.08 -24.79
N ALA A 287 -27.68 2.06 -23.93
CA ALA A 287 -28.27 2.21 -22.60
C ALA A 287 -29.58 3.02 -22.59
N GLU A 288 -30.05 3.53 -23.74
CA GLU A 288 -31.23 4.39 -23.88
C GLU A 288 -31.15 5.68 -23.03
N ILE A 289 -29.95 6.25 -22.90
CA ILE A 289 -29.69 7.47 -22.14
C ILE A 289 -29.42 8.64 -23.09
N GLU A 290 -30.06 9.80 -22.85
CA GLU A 290 -29.78 11.00 -23.62
C GLU A 290 -28.34 11.50 -23.45
N GLU A 291 -27.68 11.92 -24.54
CA GLU A 291 -26.31 12.44 -24.51
C GLU A 291 -26.13 13.67 -23.59
N LYS A 292 -27.20 14.46 -23.45
CA LYS A 292 -27.24 15.70 -22.64
C LYS A 292 -27.67 15.44 -21.19
N ALA A 293 -27.99 14.20 -20.83
CA ALA A 293 -28.36 13.87 -19.47
C ALA A 293 -27.21 14.20 -18.50
N LYS A 294 -27.57 14.73 -17.34
CA LYS A 294 -26.62 15.02 -16.26
C LYS A 294 -26.35 13.73 -15.47
N PRO A 295 -25.08 13.37 -15.19
CA PRO A 295 -24.75 12.18 -14.41
C PRO A 295 -25.46 12.09 -13.05
N LYS A 296 -25.60 13.22 -12.35
CA LYS A 296 -26.26 13.30 -11.04
C LYS A 296 -27.76 12.98 -11.06
N LEU A 297 -28.42 13.11 -12.22
CA LEU A 297 -29.87 12.93 -12.36
C LEU A 297 -30.24 11.55 -12.91
N LEU A 298 -29.27 10.64 -13.07
CA LEU A 298 -29.56 9.29 -13.54
C LEU A 298 -30.31 8.47 -12.49
N LYS A 299 -31.30 7.71 -12.97
CA LYS A 299 -32.08 6.77 -12.18
C LYS A 299 -31.31 5.47 -11.94
N PRO A 300 -31.64 4.70 -10.89
CA PRO A 300 -31.08 3.37 -10.63
C PRO A 300 -31.03 2.44 -11.84
N ASP A 301 -32.11 2.42 -12.63
CA ASP A 301 -32.23 1.55 -13.80
C ASP A 301 -31.32 1.97 -14.95
N HIS A 302 -31.06 3.27 -15.10
CA HIS A 302 -30.11 3.77 -16.10
C HIS A 302 -28.68 3.35 -15.76
N TYR A 303 -28.30 3.26 -14.48
CA TYR A 303 -26.98 2.75 -14.10
C TYR A 303 -26.81 1.27 -14.43
N ARG A 304 -27.87 0.46 -14.29
CA ARG A 304 -27.86 -0.95 -14.70
C ARG A 304 -27.73 -1.07 -16.21
N ALA A 305 -28.56 -0.36 -16.97
CA ALA A 305 -28.50 -0.36 -18.44
C ALA A 305 -27.12 0.06 -18.97
N LEU A 306 -26.50 1.08 -18.35
CA LEU A 306 -25.15 1.51 -18.71
C LEU A 306 -24.08 0.45 -18.35
N LEU A 307 -24.25 -0.27 -17.24
CA LEU A 307 -23.35 -1.35 -16.84
C LEU A 307 -23.45 -2.56 -17.78
N GLU A 308 -24.67 -2.96 -18.13
CA GLU A 308 -24.94 -4.01 -19.12
C GLU A 308 -24.34 -3.62 -20.49
N ALA A 309 -24.42 -2.35 -20.88
CA ALA A 309 -23.77 -1.82 -22.08
C ALA A 309 -22.23 -1.86 -21.98
N PHE A 310 -21.65 -1.58 -20.81
CA PHE A 310 -20.20 -1.74 -20.59
C PHE A 310 -19.76 -3.19 -20.67
N GLN A 311 -20.57 -4.14 -20.21
CA GLN A 311 -20.26 -5.57 -20.24
C GLN A 311 -20.51 -6.21 -21.61
N GLY A 312 -21.15 -5.48 -22.53
CA GLY A 312 -21.48 -5.94 -23.88
C GLY A 312 -22.76 -6.75 -23.95
N GLU A 313 -23.57 -6.77 -22.88
CA GLU A 313 -24.87 -7.43 -22.83
C GLU A 313 -25.92 -6.63 -23.62
N ARG A 314 -25.83 -5.29 -23.59
CA ARG A 314 -26.61 -4.43 -24.48
C ARG A 314 -25.82 -4.10 -25.73
N MET A 315 -26.38 -4.50 -26.86
CA MET A 315 -25.79 -4.31 -28.19
C MET A 315 -26.47 -3.15 -28.91
N LEU A 316 -25.68 -2.40 -29.67
CA LEU A 316 -26.18 -1.42 -30.63
C LEU A 316 -25.99 -2.00 -32.02
N ASN A 317 -27.08 -2.17 -32.79
CA ASN A 317 -27.04 -2.77 -34.12
C ASN A 317 -26.39 -4.18 -34.13
N GLU A 318 -26.81 -5.05 -33.20
CA GLU A 318 -26.33 -6.44 -33.07
C GLU A 318 -24.81 -6.58 -32.80
N LYS A 319 -24.15 -5.49 -32.41
CA LYS A 319 -22.72 -5.49 -32.06
C LYS A 319 -22.50 -4.91 -30.67
N PRO A 320 -21.63 -5.53 -29.86
CA PRO A 320 -21.19 -4.94 -28.61
C PRO A 320 -20.38 -3.67 -28.91
N VAL A 321 -20.50 -2.66 -28.05
CA VAL A 321 -19.75 -1.41 -28.23
C VAL A 321 -18.26 -1.69 -28.05
N LYS A 322 -17.48 -1.38 -29.09
CA LYS A 322 -16.04 -1.66 -29.08
C LYS A 322 -15.30 -0.59 -28.28
N LEU A 323 -14.84 -0.98 -27.09
CA LEU A 323 -13.95 -0.18 -26.26
C LEU A 323 -12.49 -0.42 -26.66
N LEU A 324 -11.65 0.58 -26.43
CA LEU A 324 -10.19 0.43 -26.61
C LEU A 324 -9.61 -0.28 -25.40
N ASN A 325 -8.60 -1.10 -25.62
CA ASN A 325 -7.87 -1.77 -24.54
C ASN A 325 -7.31 -0.73 -23.54
N PRO A 326 -7.28 -1.07 -22.23
CA PRO A 326 -6.65 -0.21 -21.24
C PRO A 326 -5.16 -0.02 -21.56
N PRO A 327 -4.59 1.16 -21.28
CA PRO A 327 -3.20 1.44 -21.57
C PRO A 327 -2.29 0.64 -20.62
N THR A 328 -1.15 0.19 -21.13
CA THR A 328 -0.20 -0.69 -20.42
C THR A 328 0.86 0.08 -19.61
N ASN A 329 0.80 1.42 -19.61
CA ASN A 329 1.68 2.31 -18.84
C ASN A 329 1.44 2.25 -17.33
N CYS A 330 0.33 1.65 -16.89
CA CYS A 330 0.04 1.40 -15.47
C CYS A 330 0.79 0.20 -14.88
N LEU A 331 1.46 -0.59 -15.73
CA LEU A 331 2.20 -1.79 -15.33
C LEU A 331 3.71 -1.55 -15.43
N SER A 332 4.49 -2.26 -14.63
CA SER A 332 5.95 -2.30 -14.63
C SER A 332 6.39 -3.76 -14.53
N PRO A 333 6.52 -4.47 -15.67
CA PRO A 333 7.00 -5.84 -15.67
C PRO A 333 8.51 -5.87 -15.40
N ILE A 334 8.97 -6.97 -14.80
CA ILE A 334 10.39 -7.23 -14.63
C ILE A 334 10.93 -7.76 -15.97
N GLU A 335 11.97 -7.11 -16.49
CA GLU A 335 12.60 -7.53 -17.74
C GLU A 335 13.28 -8.90 -17.57
N GLU A 336 13.24 -9.77 -18.58
CA GLU A 336 13.79 -11.13 -18.52
C GLU A 336 15.28 -11.14 -18.12
N LEU A 337 16.06 -10.19 -18.63
CA LEU A 337 17.46 -10.01 -18.27
C LEU A 337 17.66 -9.70 -16.79
N LEU A 338 16.75 -8.93 -16.20
CA LEU A 338 16.78 -8.57 -14.78
C LEU A 338 16.42 -9.77 -13.90
N ILE A 339 15.50 -10.62 -14.34
CA ILE A 339 15.17 -11.89 -13.67
C ILE A 339 16.39 -12.81 -13.67
N LYS A 340 17.03 -13.00 -14.81
CA LYS A 340 18.24 -13.84 -14.94
C LYS A 340 19.37 -13.33 -14.02
N LYS A 341 19.62 -12.02 -14.02
CA LYS A 341 20.61 -11.36 -13.14
C LYS A 341 20.25 -11.48 -11.65
N GLY A 342 18.97 -11.40 -11.30
CA GLY A 342 18.49 -11.59 -9.94
C GLY A 342 18.68 -13.04 -9.47
N LEU A 343 18.42 -14.02 -10.34
CA LEU A 343 18.60 -15.44 -10.03
C LEU A 343 20.08 -15.80 -9.85
N SER A 344 20.97 -15.30 -10.71
CA SER A 344 22.42 -15.54 -10.61
C SER A 344 23.04 -15.00 -9.31
N LYS A 345 22.39 -14.03 -8.64
CA LYS A 345 22.84 -13.49 -7.34
C LYS A 345 22.68 -14.50 -6.19
N THR A 346 21.71 -15.41 -6.31
CA THR A 346 21.28 -16.25 -5.18
C THR A 346 21.37 -17.73 -5.45
N ILE A 347 21.44 -18.14 -6.71
CA ILE A 347 21.53 -19.53 -7.14
C ILE A 347 22.77 -19.67 -8.01
N ASP A 348 23.73 -20.46 -7.52
CA ASP A 348 24.93 -20.83 -8.25
C ASP A 348 24.58 -21.95 -9.23
N SER A 349 23.89 -21.60 -10.32
CA SER A 349 23.49 -22.55 -11.37
C SER A 349 24.26 -22.26 -12.65
N ARG A 350 24.92 -23.29 -13.18
CA ARG A 350 25.54 -23.29 -14.52
C ARG A 350 24.52 -23.13 -15.67
N TYR A 351 23.22 -23.14 -15.36
CA TYR A 351 22.11 -22.95 -16.29
C TYR A 351 21.10 -21.96 -15.69
N VAL A 352 21.11 -20.70 -16.13
CA VAL A 352 20.14 -19.64 -15.80
C VAL A 352 19.64 -18.98 -17.07
#